data_AF-E0VAQ5-F1
#
_entry.id   AF-E0VAQ5-F1
#
_cell.length_a   1.000
_cell.length_b   1.000
_cell.length_c   1.000
_cell.angle_alpha   90.00
_cell.angle_beta   90.00
_cell.angle_gamma   90.00
#
_symmetry.space_group_name_H-M   'P 1'
#
loop_
_entity.id
_entity.type
_entity.pdbx_description
1 polymer ?
#
loop_
_entity_poly.entity_id
_entity_poly.type
_entity_poly.pdbx_seq_one_letter_code
_entity_poly.pdbx_strand_id
1 'polypeptide(L)'
;MDTYDAEMIKKDEEEKALSQQQEDGWVTVTRRGKKPGFARKESVAKHLRRRSEQQRRKKELTNFYTFQIKESKMKNLVALRKKFEEDKRKIAAMKEARRFKPF
;
A
#
# COMPACT_ATOMS: atom_id res chain seq x y z
N MET A 1 3.74 -41.61 16.18
CA MET A 1 2.48 -41.05 16.74
C MET A 1 2.85 -39.94 17.72
N ASP A 2 3.80 -40.21 18.62
CA ASP A 2 4.19 -39.37 19.77
C ASP A 2 4.67 -37.95 19.45
N THR A 3 5.22 -37.71 18.26
CA THR A 3 5.75 -36.38 17.87
C THR A 3 4.65 -35.36 17.61
N TYR A 4 3.54 -35.78 16.98
CA TYR A 4 2.40 -34.91 16.70
C TYR A 4 1.68 -34.50 17.98
N ASP A 5 1.48 -35.45 18.89
CA ASP A 5 0.83 -35.20 20.18
C ASP A 5 1.69 -34.25 21.05
N ALA A 6 3.01 -34.43 21.04
CA ALA A 6 3.94 -33.53 21.71
C ALA A 6 3.92 -32.10 21.13
N GLU A 7 3.82 -31.94 19.81
CA GLU A 7 3.68 -30.62 19.18
C GLU A 7 2.34 -29.94 19.49
N MET A 8 1.26 -30.72 19.61
CA MET A 8 -0.06 -30.21 19.96
C MET A 8 -0.10 -29.72 21.41
N ILE A 9 0.51 -30.47 22.33
CA ILE A 9 0.61 -30.07 23.74
C ILE A 9 1.38 -28.75 23.88
N LYS A 10 2.52 -28.61 23.18
CA LYS A 10 3.31 -27.36 23.20
C LYS A 10 2.52 -26.15 22.71
N LYS A 11 1.79 -26.30 21.60
CA LYS A 11 0.93 -25.21 21.07
C LYS A 11 -0.18 -24.84 22.05
N ASP A 12 -0.75 -25.82 22.74
CA ASP A 12 -1.78 -25.61 23.74
C ASP A 12 -1.25 -24.88 24.98
N GLU A 13 -0.03 -25.19 25.41
CA GLU A 13 0.65 -24.49 26.50
C GLU A 13 0.97 -23.03 26.12
N GLU A 14 1.47 -22.81 24.90
CA GLU A 14 1.71 -21.47 24.35
C GLU A 14 0.43 -20.62 24.28
N GLU A 15 -0.69 -21.20 23.82
CA GLU A 15 -1.99 -20.50 23.77
C GLU A 15 -2.53 -20.17 25.17
N LYS A 16 -2.35 -21.07 26.15
CA LYS A 16 -2.75 -20.83 27.54
C LYS A 16 -1.91 -19.72 28.17
N ALA A 17 -0.59 -19.72 27.96
CA ALA A 17 0.30 -18.67 28.44
C ALA A 17 -0.08 -17.29 27.86
N LEU A 18 -0.52 -17.24 26.60
CA LEU A 18 -1.00 -16.01 25.95
C LEU A 18 -2.36 -15.52 26.47
N SER A 19 -3.15 -16.39 27.08
CA SER A 19 -4.45 -16.05 27.67
C SER A 19 -4.34 -15.57 29.12
N GLN A 20 -3.20 -15.82 29.77
CA GLN A 20 -2.91 -15.30 31.10
C GLN A 20 -2.83 -13.78 31.06
N GLN A 21 -3.34 -13.14 32.10
CA GLN A 21 -3.44 -11.69 32.23
C GLN A 21 -2.08 -11.06 31.92
N GLN A 22 -2.03 -10.25 30.87
CA GLN A 22 -0.85 -9.43 30.60
C GLN A 22 -0.75 -8.37 31.71
N GLU A 23 0.45 -7.89 32.00
CA GLU A 23 0.73 -6.90 33.06
C GLU A 23 -0.13 -5.62 32.94
N ASP A 24 -0.62 -5.32 31.72
CA ASP A 24 -1.53 -4.22 31.39
C ASP A 24 -3.03 -4.47 31.70
N GLY A 25 -3.39 -5.56 32.39
CA GLY A 25 -4.77 -5.81 32.86
C GLY A 25 -5.79 -6.19 31.78
N TRP A 26 -5.38 -6.36 30.52
CA TRP A 26 -6.22 -6.87 29.45
C TRP A 26 -6.10 -8.40 29.29
N VAL A 27 -7.23 -9.08 29.16
CA VAL A 27 -7.29 -10.53 28.89
C VAL A 27 -7.46 -10.78 27.40
N THR A 28 -6.55 -11.55 26.79
CA THR A 28 -6.65 -11.90 25.36
C THR A 28 -7.54 -13.13 25.19
N VAL A 29 -8.73 -12.97 24.60
CA VAL A 29 -9.63 -14.09 24.27
C VAL A 29 -9.13 -14.83 23.04
N THR A 30 -8.69 -16.08 23.20
CA THR A 30 -8.31 -16.97 22.10
C THR A 30 -9.45 -17.94 21.78
N ARG A 31 -9.69 -18.23 20.48
CA ARG A 31 -10.71 -19.19 20.04
C ARG A 31 -10.06 -20.51 19.63
N ARG A 32 -10.34 -21.57 20.38
CA ARG A 32 -9.88 -22.93 20.06
C ARG A 32 -10.86 -23.66 19.14
N GLY A 33 -10.35 -24.49 18.22
CA GLY A 33 -11.16 -25.37 17.35
C GLY A 33 -10.75 -25.36 15.88
N LYS A 34 -11.56 -26.00 15.01
CA LYS A 34 -11.24 -26.28 13.59
C LYS A 34 -10.96 -25.04 12.71
N LYS A 35 -11.29 -23.83 13.20
CA LYS A 35 -11.02 -22.55 12.51
C LYS A 35 -10.44 -21.54 13.52
N PRO A 36 -9.16 -21.64 13.92
CA PRO A 36 -8.58 -20.79 14.96
C PRO A 36 -8.37 -19.32 14.54
N GLY A 37 -8.77 -18.91 13.33
CA GLY A 37 -8.56 -17.57 12.79
C GLY A 37 -7.25 -17.47 12.02
N PHE A 38 -6.74 -16.25 11.84
CA PHE A 38 -5.47 -16.03 11.15
C PHE A 38 -4.29 -16.37 12.05
N ALA A 39 -3.28 -17.08 11.51
CA ALA A 39 -2.04 -17.33 12.23
C ALA A 39 -1.32 -16.01 12.55
N ARG A 40 -0.78 -15.88 13.77
CA ARG A 40 -0.01 -14.72 14.25
C ARG A 40 1.40 -14.70 13.66
N LYS A 41 1.51 -14.75 12.34
CA LYS A 41 2.76 -14.67 11.58
C LYS A 41 2.86 -13.32 10.89
N GLU A 42 4.06 -12.75 10.84
CA GLU A 42 4.30 -11.46 10.19
C GLU A 42 3.89 -11.46 8.70
N SER A 43 4.09 -12.57 8.00
CA SER A 43 3.69 -12.74 6.60
C SER A 43 2.18 -12.62 6.40
N VAL A 44 1.39 -13.18 7.33
CA VAL A 44 -0.08 -13.12 7.33
C VAL A 44 -0.54 -11.70 7.68
N ALA A 45 0.10 -11.04 8.65
CA ALA A 45 -0.17 -9.66 8.99
C ALA A 45 0.09 -8.71 7.80
N LYS A 46 1.20 -8.89 7.07
CA LYS A 46 1.52 -8.12 5.85
C LYS A 46 0.47 -8.33 4.76
N HIS A 47 0.02 -9.57 4.56
CA HIS A 47 -1.02 -9.87 3.59
C HIS A 47 -2.36 -9.21 3.96
N LEU A 48 -2.75 -9.28 5.23
CA LEU A 48 -3.97 -8.65 5.73
C LEU A 48 -3.91 -7.12 5.60
N ARG A 49 -2.78 -6.49 5.92
CA ARG A 49 -2.55 -5.06 5.71
C ARG A 49 -2.71 -4.69 4.23
N ARG A 50 -2.04 -5.39 3.32
CA ARG A 50 -2.17 -5.15 1.87
C ARG A 50 -3.61 -5.29 1.39
N ARG A 51 -4.33 -6.33 1.85
CA ARG A 51 -5.74 -6.52 1.52
C ARG A 51 -6.60 -5.38 2.07
N SER A 52 -6.32 -4.89 3.28
CA SER A 52 -7.03 -3.75 3.86
C SER A 52 -6.80 -2.46 3.08
N GLU A 53 -5.58 -2.20 2.64
CA GLU A 53 -5.22 -1.03 1.80
C GLU A 53 -5.91 -1.09 0.44
N GLN A 54 -5.95 -2.27 -0.19
CA GLN A 54 -6.69 -2.46 -1.44
C GLN A 54 -8.18 -2.20 -1.27
N GLN A 55 -8.79 -2.66 -0.17
CA GLN A 55 -10.20 -2.39 0.11
C GLN A 55 -10.44 -0.91 0.43
N ARG A 56 -9.50 -0.23 1.11
CA ARG A 56 -9.55 1.22 1.32
C ARG A 56 -9.50 1.97 0.00
N ARG A 57 -8.53 1.67 -0.87
CA ARG A 57 -8.43 2.26 -2.22
C ARG A 57 -9.68 2.05 -3.08
N LYS A 58 -10.37 0.91 -2.94
CA LYS A 58 -11.65 0.66 -3.62
C LYS A 58 -12.82 1.45 -3.04
N LYS A 59 -12.77 1.78 -1.75
CA LYS A 59 -13.77 2.59 -1.05
C LYS A 59 -13.49 4.09 -1.15
N GLU A 60 -12.26 4.47 -1.47
CA GLU A 60 -11.87 5.84 -1.76
C GLU A 60 -12.58 6.31 -3.03
N LEU A 61 -13.48 7.28 -2.86
CA LEU A 61 -14.26 7.88 -3.93
C LEU A 61 -13.42 8.91 -4.69
N THR A 62 -12.42 8.42 -5.44
CA THR A 62 -11.64 9.29 -6.34
C THR A 62 -12.52 9.78 -7.48
N ASN A 63 -12.48 11.08 -7.77
CA ASN A 63 -13.30 11.72 -8.82
C ASN A 63 -14.81 11.68 -8.57
N PHE A 64 -15.24 11.61 -7.30
CA PHE A 64 -16.66 11.68 -6.96
C PHE A 64 -17.27 13.02 -7.34
N TYR A 65 -16.51 14.10 -7.19
CA TYR A 65 -16.97 15.43 -7.54
C TYR A 65 -16.36 15.94 -8.85
N THR A 66 -17.15 16.72 -9.59
CA THR A 66 -16.73 17.32 -10.87
C THR A 66 -15.53 18.26 -10.71
N PHE A 67 -15.38 18.94 -9.56
CA PHE A 67 -14.24 19.80 -9.30
C PHE A 67 -12.92 19.03 -9.22
N GLN A 68 -12.91 17.80 -8.68
CA GLN A 68 -11.71 16.95 -8.61
C GLN A 68 -11.22 16.60 -10.02
N ILE A 69 -12.15 16.26 -10.91
CA ILE A 69 -11.87 15.98 -12.31
C ILE A 69 -11.34 17.23 -13.02
N LYS A 70 -11.97 18.39 -12.80
CA LYS A 70 -11.54 19.67 -13.38
C LYS A 70 -10.12 20.02 -12.93
N GLU A 71 -9.83 19.91 -11.63
CA GLU A 71 -8.52 20.20 -11.07
C GLU A 71 -7.44 19.27 -11.65
N SER A 72 -7.71 17.96 -11.73
CA SER A 72 -6.80 17.00 -12.36
C SER A 72 -6.50 17.35 -13.82
N LYS A 73 -7.54 17.67 -14.61
CA LYS A 73 -7.38 18.12 -16.00
C LYS A 73 -6.58 19.42 -16.11
N MET A 74 -6.81 20.39 -15.23
CA MET A 74 -6.05 21.63 -15.20
C MET A 74 -4.57 21.40 -14.88
N LYS A 75 -4.25 20.56 -13.88
CA LYS A 75 -2.87 20.17 -13.55
C LYS A 75 -2.16 19.54 -14.75
N ASN A 76 -2.84 18.65 -15.46
CA ASN A 76 -2.29 18.02 -16.67
C ASN A 76 -2.05 19.03 -17.81
N LEU A 77 -2.97 19.98 -18.02
CA LEU A 77 -2.79 21.04 -19.02
C LEU A 77 -1.61 21.95 -18.69
N VAL A 78 -1.42 22.32 -17.43
CA VAL A 78 -0.27 23.11 -16.98
C VAL A 78 1.05 22.37 -17.23
N ALA A 79 1.11 21.07 -16.91
CA ALA A 79 2.28 20.25 -17.18
C ALA A 79 2.62 20.18 -18.68
N LEU A 80 1.59 20.03 -19.54
CA LEU A 80 1.76 20.02 -20.99
C LEU A 80 2.27 21.36 -21.53
N ARG A 81 1.72 22.49 -21.05
CA ARG A 81 2.18 23.83 -21.44
C ARG A 81 3.64 24.05 -21.07
N LYS A 82 4.03 23.67 -19.85
CA LYS A 82 5.42 23.77 -19.38
C LYS A 82 6.37 22.96 -20.28
N LYS A 83 6.03 21.70 -20.56
CA LYS A 83 6.82 20.84 -21.45
C LYS A 83 6.94 21.43 -22.85
N PHE A 84 5.84 21.95 -23.39
CA PHE A 84 5.81 22.58 -24.70
C PHE A 84 6.73 23.81 -24.79
N GLU A 85 6.74 24.66 -23.76
CA GLU A 85 7.65 25.81 -23.69
C GLU A 85 9.11 25.40 -23.63
N GLU A 86 9.44 24.38 -22.83
CA GLU A 86 10.79 23.82 -22.75
C GLU A 86 11.25 23.27 -24.11
N ASP A 87 10.40 22.51 -24.80
CA ASP A 87 10.71 21.94 -26.11
C ASP A 87 10.82 23.03 -27.19
N LYS A 88 9.98 24.08 -27.13
CA LYS A 88 10.11 25.26 -28.00
C LYS A 88 11.48 25.93 -27.84
N ARG A 89 11.95 26.10 -26.59
CA ARG A 89 13.28 26.66 -26.30
C ARG A 89 14.41 25.79 -26.86
N LYS A 90 14.32 24.46 -26.68
CA LYS A 90 15.31 23.51 -27.24
C LYS A 90 15.36 23.56 -28.77
N ILE A 91 14.20 23.61 -29.42
CA ILE A 91 14.11 23.70 -30.88
C ILE A 91 14.69 25.02 -31.38
N ALA A 92 14.43 26.15 -30.70
CA ALA A 92 15.00 27.44 -31.05
C ALA A 92 16.54 27.40 -30.99
N ALA A 93 17.11 26.86 -29.91
CA ALA A 93 18.56 26.71 -29.77
C ALA A 93 19.15 25.81 -30.87
N MET A 94 18.49 24.70 -31.20
CA MET A 94 18.94 23.83 -32.31
C MET A 94 18.87 24.54 -33.68
N LYS A 95 17.82 25.33 -33.92
CA LYS A 95 17.68 26.10 -35.17
C LYS A 95 18.75 27.18 -35.29
N GLU A 96 19.08 27.86 -34.20
CA GLU A 96 20.14 28.86 -34.16
C GLU A 96 21.51 28.21 -34.40
N ALA A 97 21.81 27.08 -33.75
CA ALA A 97 23.04 26.34 -33.97
C ALA A 97 23.19 25.84 -35.42
N ARG A 98 22.08 25.48 -36.08
CA ARG A 98 22.05 25.06 -37.49
C ARG A 98 22.01 26.22 -38.48
N ARG A 99 21.98 27.47 -38.02
CA ARG A 99 21.88 28.62 -38.92
C ARG A 99 23.21 28.78 -39.66
N PHE A 100 23.19 28.53 -40.97
CA PHE A 100 24.36 28.61 -41.84
C PHE A 100 24.98 30.01 -41.75
N LYS A 101 26.29 30.06 -41.52
CA LYS A 101 27.10 31.30 -41.50
C LYS A 101 27.95 31.31 -42.78
N PRO A 102 27.58 32.10 -43.80
CA PRO A 102 28.24 32.08 -45.11
C PRO A 102 29.62 32.75 -45.16
N PHE A 103 30.01 33.45 -44.10
CA PHE A 103 31.26 34.21 -43.97
C PHE A 103 31.90 33.92 -42.62
#